data_AF-A0A1M7R8D2-F1
#
_entry.id   AF-A0A1M7R8D2-F1
#
_cell.length_a   1.000
_cell.length_b   1.000
_cell.length_c   1.000
_cell.angle_alpha   90.00
_cell.angle_beta   90.00
_cell.angle_gamma   90.00
#
_symmetry.space_group_name_H-M   'P 1'
#
loop_
_entity.id
_entity.type
_entity.pdbx_description
1 polymer ?
#
loop_
_entity_poly.entity_id
_entity_poly.type
_entity_poly.pdbx_seq_one_letter_code
_entity_poly.pdbx_strand_id
1 'polypeptide(L)'
;MKLKLFCIACCAITVALYSCGNSEQKPPPSNETAETSPTEPAPTPAASGDAKGVGKFTNVQLTHPLDEKMIAAGQQTYDIKCASCHKTTGEKLVGPGWKGVTDRRTPEWIMNFITNTDEMLNKNAEAQAMLEICMVRMPNQNLKDEDARAILEFMRKTDGKN
;
A
#
# COMPACT_ATOMS: atom_id res chain seq x y z
N MET A 1 -15.82 28.84 50.82
CA MET A 1 -14.90 28.34 51.86
C MET A 1 -13.80 27.57 51.12
N LYS A 2 -12.72 28.15 50.57
CA LYS A 2 -11.46 28.64 51.17
C LYS A 2 -10.95 27.80 52.36
N LEU A 3 -9.64 27.49 52.31
CA LEU A 3 -8.72 26.86 53.28
C LEU A 3 -8.50 25.35 53.13
N LYS A 4 -7.29 24.78 53.18
CA LYS A 4 -5.89 25.25 53.34
C LYS A 4 -5.04 24.00 53.04
N LEU A 5 -4.10 24.04 52.09
CA LEU A 5 -2.67 24.20 52.31
C LEU A 5 -2.11 23.42 53.53
N PHE A 6 -1.38 22.33 53.25
CA PHE A 6 -0.29 21.89 54.11
C PHE A 6 0.95 21.63 53.24
N CYS A 7 1.86 22.60 53.31
CA CYS A 7 3.27 22.50 52.95
C CYS A 7 4.03 21.71 54.03
N ILE A 8 5.33 21.48 53.76
CA ILE A 8 6.45 21.04 54.63
C ILE A 8 6.94 19.64 54.22
N ALA A 9 8.21 19.40 53.88
CA ALA A 9 9.36 20.25 53.61
C ALA A 9 10.49 19.35 53.06
N CYS A 10 11.29 19.94 52.17
CA CYS A 10 12.75 19.92 52.12
C CYS A 10 13.51 18.62 52.42
N CYS A 11 14.24 18.13 51.42
CA CYS A 11 15.68 17.98 51.57
C CYS A 11 16.36 18.36 50.25
N ALA A 12 17.09 19.48 50.30
CA ALA A 12 17.93 20.00 49.25
C ALA A 12 19.28 19.29 49.25
N ILE A 13 19.82 18.98 48.07
CA ILE A 13 21.28 18.88 47.86
C ILE A 13 21.62 19.59 46.54
N THR A 14 22.63 20.44 46.66
CA THR A 14 23.10 21.50 45.78
C THR A 14 24.10 21.05 44.72
N VAL A 15 23.93 21.60 43.50
CA VAL A 15 24.94 22.23 42.61
C VAL A 15 26.28 21.53 42.34
N ALA A 16 26.52 21.24 41.04
CA ALA A 16 27.84 21.39 40.42
C ALA A 16 27.68 21.97 39.00
N LEU A 17 28.35 23.10 38.75
CA LEU A 17 28.43 23.84 37.49
C LEU A 17 29.55 23.28 36.60
N TYR A 18 29.29 23.08 35.30
CA TYR A 18 30.30 23.02 34.22
C TYR A 18 29.60 23.54 32.95
N SER A 19 29.73 24.83 32.63
CA SER A 19 30.73 25.47 31.76
C SER A 19 30.42 25.38 30.26
N CYS A 20 30.16 26.55 29.67
CA CYS A 20 29.84 26.80 28.27
C CYS A 20 31.00 26.51 27.30
N GLY A 21 30.65 26.08 26.08
CA GLY A 21 31.47 26.20 24.88
C GLY A 21 30.64 26.85 23.76
N ASN A 22 30.87 28.15 23.56
CA ASN A 22 30.26 29.03 22.57
C ASN A 22 30.84 28.78 21.16
N SER A 23 30.00 28.83 20.11
CA SER A 23 30.46 29.13 18.74
C SER A 23 29.30 29.63 17.88
N GLU A 24 29.42 30.90 17.48
CA GLU A 24 28.52 31.69 16.64
C GLU A 24 28.80 31.51 15.12
N GLN A 25 27.82 31.91 14.30
CA GLN A 25 27.76 31.89 12.82
C GLN A 25 28.81 32.74 12.08
N LYS A 26 29.26 32.30 10.87
CA LYS A 26 29.03 32.99 9.57
C LYS A 26 29.58 32.19 8.33
N PRO A 27 29.07 32.43 7.09
CA PRO A 27 29.31 31.68 5.83
C PRO A 27 30.27 32.46 4.87
N PRO A 28 30.36 32.27 3.51
CA PRO A 28 30.15 31.15 2.54
C PRO A 28 31.50 30.87 1.75
N PRO A 29 31.62 30.28 0.52
CA PRO A 29 30.98 30.68 -0.77
C PRO A 29 30.52 29.52 -1.69
N SER A 30 29.86 29.95 -2.76
CA SER A 30 29.22 29.28 -3.88
C SER A 30 30.13 28.66 -4.95
N ASN A 31 29.53 27.72 -5.69
CA ASN A 31 29.80 27.27 -7.08
C ASN A 31 31.07 26.45 -7.36
N GLU A 32 30.89 25.18 -7.74
CA GLU A 32 30.99 24.77 -9.16
C GLU A 32 30.45 23.35 -9.39
N THR A 33 29.86 23.19 -10.56
CA THR A 33 29.17 22.03 -11.14
C THR A 33 30.15 20.89 -11.46
N ALA A 34 29.77 19.65 -11.15
CA ALA A 34 30.20 18.47 -11.91
C ALA A 34 29.13 17.38 -11.85
N GLU A 35 28.61 17.03 -13.02
CA GLU A 35 27.74 15.87 -13.26
C GLU A 35 28.37 14.59 -12.72
N THR A 36 27.57 13.80 -12.00
CA THR A 36 27.77 12.35 -11.94
C THR A 36 26.40 11.71 -11.87
N SER A 37 26.12 10.86 -12.86
CA SER A 37 24.87 10.12 -13.06
C SER A 37 24.32 9.48 -11.78
N PRO A 38 23.00 9.44 -11.58
CA PRO A 38 22.42 8.62 -10.52
C PRO A 38 22.61 7.14 -10.88
N THR A 39 23.45 6.45 -10.11
CA THR A 39 23.39 4.99 -10.02
C THR A 39 22.06 4.64 -9.37
N GLU A 40 21.12 4.22 -10.22
CA GLU A 40 19.91 3.51 -9.84
C GLU A 40 20.30 2.27 -9.02
N PRO A 41 19.76 2.08 -7.81
CA PRO A 41 19.92 0.80 -7.14
C PRO A 41 19.16 -0.25 -7.94
N ALA A 42 19.90 -1.20 -8.52
CA ALA A 42 19.36 -2.35 -9.22
C ALA A 42 18.26 -3.04 -8.37
N PRO A 43 17.17 -3.51 -8.98
CA PRO A 43 16.14 -4.23 -8.24
C PRO A 43 16.73 -5.54 -7.74
N THR A 44 16.74 -5.70 -6.41
CA THR A 44 16.93 -7.01 -5.76
C THR A 44 15.94 -8.00 -6.38
N PRO A 45 16.38 -9.20 -6.81
CA PRO A 45 15.49 -10.19 -7.40
C PRO A 45 14.66 -10.82 -6.27
N ALA A 46 13.53 -10.19 -5.93
CA ALA A 46 12.45 -10.90 -5.26
C ALA A 46 11.92 -11.93 -6.26
N ALA A 47 11.96 -13.20 -5.84
CA ALA A 47 11.62 -14.37 -6.64
C ALA A 47 10.35 -14.16 -7.48
N SER A 48 10.48 -14.34 -8.79
CA SER A 48 9.44 -14.12 -9.79
C SER A 48 8.16 -14.96 -9.61
N GLY A 49 8.17 -15.95 -8.71
CA GLY A 49 7.02 -16.79 -8.37
C GLY A 49 6.02 -16.10 -7.43
N ASP A 50 6.50 -15.39 -6.40
CA ASP A 50 5.60 -14.80 -5.39
C ASP A 50 4.90 -13.53 -5.90
N ALA A 51 5.59 -12.74 -6.72
CA ALA A 51 5.10 -11.48 -7.25
C ALA A 51 3.83 -11.62 -8.11
N LYS A 52 3.61 -12.79 -8.72
CA LYS A 52 2.43 -13.11 -9.54
C LYS A 52 1.35 -13.90 -8.79
N GLY A 53 1.66 -14.34 -7.56
CA GLY A 53 0.80 -15.22 -6.80
C GLY A 53 0.72 -16.64 -7.36
N VAL A 54 -0.31 -17.36 -6.93
CA VAL A 54 -0.60 -18.76 -7.27
C VAL A 54 -1.83 -18.83 -8.16
N GLY A 55 -1.65 -19.19 -9.43
CA GLY A 55 -2.75 -19.43 -10.35
C GLY A 55 -2.30 -19.51 -11.81
N LYS A 56 -3.29 -19.51 -12.71
CA LYS A 56 -3.10 -19.70 -14.16
C LYS A 56 -2.58 -18.47 -14.89
N PHE A 57 -2.71 -17.27 -14.33
CA PHE A 57 -2.29 -16.04 -14.98
C PHE A 57 -0.79 -15.81 -14.74
N THR A 58 0.00 -16.01 -15.79
CA THR A 58 1.46 -15.80 -15.77
C THR A 58 1.90 -14.63 -16.65
N ASN A 59 1.01 -14.15 -17.53
CA ASN A 59 1.18 -12.95 -18.33
C ASN A 59 -0.19 -12.31 -18.58
N VAL A 60 -0.38 -11.06 -18.18
CA VAL A 60 -1.62 -10.31 -18.40
C VAL A 60 -1.33 -9.10 -19.29
N GLN A 61 -1.89 -9.12 -20.50
CA GLN A 61 -1.76 -8.00 -21.43
C GLN A 61 -2.59 -6.80 -20.95
N LEU A 62 -1.89 -5.70 -20.66
CA LEU A 62 -2.49 -4.42 -20.34
C LEU A 62 -2.76 -3.59 -21.60
N THR A 63 -3.87 -2.88 -21.58
CA THR A 63 -4.32 -1.94 -22.61
C THR A 63 -3.73 -0.56 -22.35
N HIS A 64 -3.32 0.11 -23.43
CA HIS A 64 -2.88 1.50 -23.44
C HIS A 64 -3.27 2.16 -24.78
N PRO A 65 -4.08 3.24 -24.79
CA PRO A 65 -4.78 3.81 -23.63
C PRO A 65 -5.77 2.81 -23.00
N LEU A 66 -6.26 3.10 -21.81
CA LEU A 66 -7.28 2.27 -21.17
C LEU A 66 -8.53 2.10 -22.06
N ASP A 67 -9.12 0.90 -22.01
CA ASP A 67 -10.36 0.60 -22.73
C ASP A 67 -11.57 1.05 -21.90
N GLU A 68 -12.24 2.12 -22.34
CA GLU A 68 -13.40 2.70 -21.65
C GLU A 68 -14.61 1.73 -21.55
N LYS A 69 -14.79 0.81 -22.50
CA LYS A 69 -15.85 -0.21 -22.39
C LYS A 69 -15.50 -1.23 -21.32
N MET A 70 -14.23 -1.62 -21.24
CA MET A 70 -13.72 -2.54 -20.23
C MET A 70 -13.76 -1.92 -18.83
N ILE A 71 -13.45 -0.63 -18.70
CA ILE A 71 -13.64 0.13 -17.45
C ILE A 71 -15.10 0.08 -17.00
N ALA A 72 -16.05 0.38 -17.90
CA ALA A 72 -17.48 0.36 -17.58
C ALA A 72 -17.97 -1.03 -17.14
N ALA A 73 -17.53 -2.10 -17.82
CA ALA A 73 -17.83 -3.47 -17.43
C ALA A 73 -17.20 -3.85 -16.08
N GLY A 74 -15.98 -3.38 -15.81
CA GLY A 74 -15.28 -3.57 -14.55
C GLY A 74 -15.98 -2.88 -13.37
N GLN A 75 -16.43 -1.63 -13.57
CA GLN A 75 -17.22 -0.89 -12.59
C GLN A 75 -18.54 -1.61 -12.28
N GLN A 76 -19.27 -2.08 -13.29
CA GLN A 76 -20.51 -2.83 -13.08
C GLN A 76 -20.25 -4.10 -12.27
N THR A 77 -19.17 -4.83 -12.58
CA THR A 77 -18.81 -6.05 -11.84
C THR A 77 -18.41 -5.72 -10.39
N TYR A 78 -17.67 -4.64 -10.19
CA TYR A 78 -17.32 -4.14 -8.85
C TYR A 78 -18.57 -3.82 -8.03
N ASP A 79 -19.55 -3.12 -8.59
CA ASP A 79 -20.77 -2.73 -7.88
C ASP A 79 -21.57 -3.94 -7.41
N ILE A 80 -21.61 -5.00 -8.22
CA ILE A 80 -22.37 -6.22 -7.92
C ILE A 80 -21.61 -7.16 -6.97
N LYS A 81 -20.30 -7.33 -7.15
CA LYS A 81 -19.53 -8.41 -6.51
C LYS A 81 -18.49 -7.95 -5.48
N CYS A 82 -18.15 -6.66 -5.44
CA CYS A 82 -17.00 -6.18 -4.66
C CYS A 82 -17.34 -5.01 -3.71
N ALA A 83 -18.26 -4.13 -4.09
CA ALA A 83 -18.55 -2.87 -3.39
C ALA A 83 -19.13 -3.06 -1.98
N SER A 84 -19.71 -4.23 -1.68
CA SER A 84 -20.17 -4.58 -0.33
C SER A 84 -19.02 -4.78 0.65
N CYS A 85 -17.82 -5.08 0.17
CA CYS A 85 -16.65 -5.40 0.99
C CYS A 85 -15.48 -4.44 0.80
N HIS A 86 -15.33 -3.84 -0.38
CA HIS A 86 -14.20 -3.00 -0.75
C HIS A 86 -14.64 -1.59 -1.14
N LYS A 87 -13.79 -0.61 -0.85
CA LYS A 87 -13.90 0.77 -1.36
C LYS A 87 -12.84 1.00 -2.44
N THR A 88 -13.14 1.86 -3.41
CA THR A 88 -12.15 2.38 -4.37
C THR A 88 -11.15 3.35 -3.73
N THR A 89 -11.40 3.79 -2.50
CA THR A 89 -10.51 4.61 -1.69
C THR A 89 -9.50 3.74 -0.93
N GLY A 90 -8.71 4.34 -0.03
CA GLY A 90 -7.85 3.60 0.89
C GLY A 90 -8.56 3.08 2.14
N GLU A 91 -9.85 3.37 2.31
CA GLU A 91 -10.63 2.99 3.49
C GLU A 91 -10.88 1.48 3.50
N LYS A 92 -10.63 0.84 4.64
CA LYS A 92 -11.00 -0.55 4.89
C LYS A 92 -12.47 -0.61 5.31
N LEU A 93 -13.26 -1.45 4.64
CA LEU A 93 -14.64 -1.76 5.02
C LEU A 93 -14.72 -3.15 5.65
N VAL A 94 -14.84 -4.19 4.82
CA VAL A 94 -14.63 -5.59 5.22
C VAL A 94 -13.26 -6.03 4.73
N GLY A 95 -13.01 -5.83 3.43
CA GLY A 95 -11.70 -5.97 2.81
C GLY A 95 -10.92 -4.65 2.76
N PRO A 96 -9.64 -4.69 2.35
CA PRO A 96 -8.82 -3.49 2.20
C PRO A 96 -9.33 -2.58 1.08
N GLY A 97 -9.07 -1.28 1.21
CA GLY A 97 -9.32 -0.31 0.15
C GLY A 97 -8.42 -0.52 -1.08
N TRP A 98 -8.92 -0.16 -2.26
CA TRP A 98 -8.25 -0.39 -3.53
C TRP A 98 -7.31 0.72 -3.97
N LYS A 99 -7.31 1.90 -3.34
CA LYS A 99 -6.41 3.00 -3.73
C LYS A 99 -4.96 2.52 -3.83
N GLY A 100 -4.34 2.64 -5.00
CA GLY A 100 -2.97 2.23 -5.32
C GLY A 100 -2.74 0.71 -5.38
N VAL A 101 -3.78 -0.11 -5.53
CA VAL A 101 -3.64 -1.57 -5.57
C VAL A 101 -2.79 -2.02 -6.75
N THR A 102 -2.91 -1.33 -7.89
CA THR A 102 -2.13 -1.62 -9.10
C THR A 102 -0.68 -1.15 -9.03
N ASP A 103 -0.31 -0.38 -7.99
CA ASP A 103 1.08 -0.08 -7.64
C ASP A 103 1.68 -1.15 -6.72
N ARG A 104 0.85 -1.73 -5.85
CA ARG A 104 1.28 -2.72 -4.85
C ARG A 104 1.33 -4.14 -5.39
N ARG A 105 0.52 -4.46 -6.41
CA ARG A 105 0.34 -5.82 -6.92
C ARG A 105 0.47 -5.84 -8.43
N THR A 106 1.08 -6.91 -8.95
CA THR A 106 1.14 -7.14 -10.38
C THR A 106 -0.25 -7.44 -10.95
N PRO A 107 -0.48 -7.18 -12.25
CA PRO A 107 -1.69 -7.62 -12.96
C PRO A 107 -2.01 -9.10 -12.74
N GLU A 108 -1.00 -9.97 -12.86
CA GLU A 108 -1.12 -11.41 -12.67
C GLU A 108 -1.58 -11.75 -11.26
N TRP A 109 -1.00 -11.11 -10.24
CA TRP A 109 -1.37 -11.32 -8.85
C TRP A 109 -2.83 -10.97 -8.60
N ILE A 110 -3.29 -9.82 -9.11
CA ILE A 110 -4.69 -9.38 -8.96
C ILE A 110 -5.62 -10.39 -9.65
N MET A 111 -5.32 -10.77 -10.89
CA MET A 111 -6.13 -11.72 -11.66
C MET A 111 -6.19 -13.09 -10.98
N ASN A 112 -5.06 -13.61 -10.49
CA ASN A 112 -5.01 -14.87 -9.75
C ASN A 112 -5.79 -14.77 -8.43
N PHE A 113 -5.66 -13.67 -7.68
CA PHE A 113 -6.37 -13.49 -6.41
C PHE A 113 -7.89 -13.48 -6.56
N ILE A 114 -8.43 -12.72 -7.53
CA ILE A 114 -9.87 -12.54 -7.65
C ILE A 114 -10.58 -13.72 -8.34
N THR A 115 -9.83 -14.57 -9.05
CA THR A 115 -10.36 -15.77 -9.72
C THR A 115 -10.05 -17.08 -8.98
N ASN A 116 -9.02 -17.09 -8.13
CA ASN A 116 -8.53 -18.27 -7.41
C ASN A 116 -8.28 -17.96 -5.91
N THR A 117 -9.24 -17.27 -5.30
CA THR A 117 -9.08 -16.66 -3.97
C THR A 117 -8.70 -17.67 -2.90
N ASP A 118 -9.28 -18.87 -2.92
CA ASP A 118 -9.03 -19.85 -1.87
C ASP A 118 -7.60 -20.38 -1.87
N GLU A 119 -7.09 -20.72 -3.05
CA GLU A 119 -5.71 -21.20 -3.20
C GLU A 119 -4.71 -20.09 -2.89
N MET A 120 -5.00 -18.86 -3.33
CA MET A 120 -4.19 -17.69 -2.99
C MET A 120 -4.11 -17.47 -1.48
N LEU A 121 -5.23 -17.48 -0.77
CA LEU A 121 -5.25 -17.34 0.68
C LEU A 121 -4.59 -18.52 1.41
N ASN A 122 -4.50 -19.69 0.79
CA ASN A 122 -3.87 -20.86 1.40
C ASN A 122 -2.36 -20.95 1.15
N LYS A 123 -1.86 -20.37 0.06
CA LYS A 123 -0.48 -20.60 -0.42
C LYS A 123 0.36 -19.34 -0.59
N ASN A 124 -0.25 -18.18 -0.84
CA ASN A 124 0.50 -16.94 -1.06
C ASN A 124 0.67 -16.17 0.27
N ALA A 125 1.92 -15.92 0.68
CA ALA A 125 2.23 -15.27 1.95
C ALA A 125 1.63 -13.86 2.07
N GLU A 126 1.59 -13.10 0.97
CA GLU A 126 1.02 -11.75 0.97
C GLU A 126 -0.50 -11.76 1.15
N ALA A 127 -1.19 -12.73 0.52
CA ALA A 127 -2.60 -12.97 0.70
C ALA A 127 -2.93 -13.37 2.16
N GLN A 128 -2.11 -14.22 2.77
CA GLN A 128 -2.24 -14.62 4.17
C GLN A 128 -2.06 -13.44 5.12
N ALA A 129 -1.05 -12.59 4.90
CA ALA A 129 -0.85 -11.38 5.69
C ALA A 129 -2.06 -10.44 5.63
N MET A 130 -2.74 -10.35 4.48
CA MET A 130 -3.97 -9.57 4.38
C MET A 130 -5.14 -10.19 5.16
N LEU A 131 -5.20 -11.52 5.29
CA LEU A 131 -6.23 -12.19 6.07
C LEU A 131 -6.13 -11.81 7.55
N GLU A 132 -4.93 -11.69 8.09
CA GLU A 132 -4.69 -11.24 9.47
C GLU A 132 -5.16 -9.80 9.69
N ILE A 133 -5.00 -8.94 8.68
CA ILE A 133 -5.46 -7.54 8.76
C ILE A 133 -7.00 -7.45 8.66
N CYS A 134 -7.62 -8.32 7.87
CA CYS A 134 -9.06 -8.24 7.58
C CYS A 134 -9.90 -9.05 8.57
N MET A 135 -9.33 -10.09 9.18
CA MET A 135 -10.00 -11.07 10.05
C MET A 135 -11.19 -11.78 9.41
N VAL A 136 -11.38 -11.60 8.10
CA VAL A 136 -12.46 -12.18 7.30
C VAL A 136 -11.85 -12.72 6.02
N ARG A 137 -12.15 -13.97 5.71
CA ARG A 137 -11.72 -14.62 4.47
C ARG A 137 -12.54 -14.07 3.30
N MET A 138 -11.88 -13.57 2.26
CA MET A 138 -12.58 -13.19 1.02
C MET A 138 -13.13 -14.47 0.36
N PRO A 139 -14.43 -14.55 0.08
CA PRO A 139 -14.99 -15.70 -0.63
C PRO A 139 -14.69 -15.61 -2.13
N ASN A 140 -14.55 -16.77 -2.78
CA ASN A 140 -14.42 -16.83 -4.23
C ASN A 140 -15.69 -16.29 -4.90
N GLN A 141 -15.54 -15.27 -5.75
CA GLN A 141 -16.64 -14.61 -6.45
C GLN A 141 -17.06 -15.30 -7.76
N ASN A 142 -16.42 -16.43 -8.07
CA ASN A 142 -16.62 -17.21 -9.29
C ASN A 142 -16.61 -16.31 -10.54
N LEU A 143 -15.59 -15.44 -10.62
CA LEU A 143 -15.42 -14.54 -11.76
C LEU A 143 -14.96 -15.34 -12.97
N LYS A 144 -15.50 -14.97 -14.13
CA LYS A 144 -14.89 -15.35 -15.42
C LYS A 144 -13.64 -14.49 -15.65
N ASP A 145 -12.75 -14.97 -16.51
CA ASP A 145 -11.49 -14.30 -16.78
C ASP A 145 -11.71 -12.92 -17.40
N GLU A 146 -12.74 -12.77 -18.22
CA GLU A 146 -13.11 -11.51 -18.85
C GLU A 146 -13.60 -10.48 -17.82
N ASP A 147 -14.45 -10.91 -16.87
CA ASP A 147 -14.95 -10.06 -15.79
C ASP A 147 -13.79 -9.63 -14.87
N ALA A 148 -12.88 -10.56 -14.56
CA ALA A 148 -11.68 -10.28 -13.78
C ALA A 148 -10.76 -9.27 -14.49
N ARG A 149 -10.56 -9.42 -15.80
CA ARG A 149 -9.76 -8.47 -16.60
C ARG A 149 -10.41 -7.10 -16.65
N ALA A 150 -11.74 -7.04 -16.71
CA ALA A 150 -12.48 -5.79 -16.64
C ALA A 150 -12.34 -5.10 -15.29
N ILE A 151 -12.44 -5.84 -14.18
CA ILE A 151 -12.17 -5.31 -12.83
C ILE A 151 -10.75 -4.75 -12.74
N LEU A 152 -9.75 -5.45 -13.26
CA LEU A 152 -8.37 -4.95 -13.27
C LEU A 152 -8.24 -3.63 -14.05
N GLU A 153 -8.91 -3.51 -15.20
CA GLU A 153 -8.91 -2.25 -15.97
C GLU A 153 -9.55 -1.10 -15.17
N PHE A 154 -10.63 -1.40 -14.48
CA PHE A 154 -11.29 -0.44 -13.59
C PHE A 154 -10.37 -0.03 -12.43
N MET A 155 -9.67 -0.97 -11.78
CA MET A 155 -8.66 -0.67 -10.74
C MET A 155 -7.54 0.24 -11.28
N ARG A 156 -7.07 -0.03 -12.51
CA ARG A 156 -6.07 0.80 -13.19
C ARG A 156 -6.59 2.23 -13.39
N LYS A 157 -7.84 2.39 -13.81
CA LYS A 157 -8.49 3.72 -13.93
C LYS A 157 -8.56 4.42 -12.56
N THR A 158 -8.97 3.74 -11.51
CA THR A 158 -9.09 4.33 -10.16
C THR A 158 -7.73 4.75 -9.59
N ASP A 159 -6.67 4.06 -9.98
CA ASP A 159 -5.28 4.37 -9.59
C ASP A 159 -4.60 5.38 -10.53
N GLY A 160 -5.33 5.96 -11.48
CA GLY A 160 -4.82 6.99 -12.39
C GLY A 160 -3.86 6.48 -13.47
N LYS A 161 -3.91 5.18 -13.79
CA LYS A 161 -3.18 4.64 -14.94
C LYS A 161 -3.81 5.12 -16.25
N ASN A 162 -3.01 5.13 -17.31
CA ASN A 162 -3.46 5.32 -18.68
C ASN A 162 -3.01 4.14 -19.55
#